data_AF-A0A4Q6BNB0-F1
#
_entry.id   AF-A0A4Q6BNB0-F1
#
_cell.length_a   1.000
_cell.length_b   1.000
_cell.length_c   1.000
_cell.angle_alpha   90.00
_cell.angle_beta   90.00
_cell.angle_gamma   90.00
#
_symmetry.space_group_name_H-M   'P 1'
#
loop_
_entity.id
_entity.type
_entity.pdbx_description
1 polymer ?
#
loop_
_entity_poly.entity_id
_entity_poly.type
_entity_poly.pdbx_seq_one_letter_code
_entity_poly.pdbx_strand_id
1 'polypeptide(L)'
;MFCGLWGKNMVQSAWGSRETQFFYSLTPDKVLDAVEHSLGLRCTGKSMAHASMENRVYEIELEVERDPSAPRSLDHLVIAKFYRPGRWSKEQILEEHAYLKALDSEEIPVVAPKALIDGETLHQLADSGIYYAIFPKVAGRSPQEISLAEIEQIGRLLGRMHNVGAQIKAEHRIRLTPEVYLKENFQYLIRENLIPDRLRKPYAELVDRLAVVAEERFKGVGTLLI
;
A
#
# COMPACT_ATOMS: atom_id res chain seq x y z
N MET A 1 -12.06 31.84 -21.44
CA MET A 1 -13.11 31.83 -20.40
C MET A 1 -13.71 30.43 -20.35
N PHE A 2 -13.07 29.51 -19.63
CA PHE A 2 -13.59 28.16 -19.38
C PHE A 2 -13.44 27.87 -17.89
N CYS A 3 -14.26 28.57 -17.12
CA CYS A 3 -14.58 28.19 -15.75
C CYS A 3 -15.93 27.46 -15.86
N GLY A 4 -15.87 26.16 -16.15
CA GLY A 4 -17.03 25.27 -16.18
C GLY A 4 -17.06 24.49 -14.89
N LEU A 5 -18.11 24.73 -14.09
CA LEU A 5 -18.45 24.05 -12.85
C LEU A 5 -18.36 22.53 -12.99
N TRP A 6 -17.37 21.91 -12.35
CA TRP A 6 -17.40 20.49 -12.03
C TRP A 6 -17.64 20.36 -10.53
N GLY A 7 -18.76 19.70 -10.19
CA GLY A 7 -19.27 19.62 -8.83
C GLY A 7 -18.24 19.08 -7.85
N LYS A 8 -18.31 19.57 -6.62
CA LYS A 8 -17.59 19.07 -5.45
C LYS A 8 -18.06 17.65 -5.09
N ASN A 9 -17.82 16.66 -5.96
CA ASN A 9 -17.79 15.28 -5.51
C ASN A 9 -16.37 15.02 -5.04
N MET A 10 -16.26 14.88 -3.72
CA MET A 10 -15.03 14.60 -3.00
C MET A 10 -14.64 13.14 -3.26
N VAL A 11 -14.27 12.82 -4.50
CA VAL A 11 -13.60 11.56 -4.83
C VAL A 11 -12.25 11.60 -4.12
N GLN A 12 -11.96 10.59 -3.32
CA GLN A 12 -10.68 10.49 -2.60
C GLN A 12 -9.54 10.51 -3.63
N SER A 13 -8.74 11.57 -3.61
CA SER A 13 -7.58 11.69 -4.48
C SER A 13 -6.65 10.49 -4.31
N ALA A 14 -6.14 9.97 -5.42
CA ALA A 14 -5.17 8.87 -5.43
C ALA A 14 -3.83 9.19 -4.75
N TRP A 15 -3.64 10.37 -4.17
CA TRP A 15 -2.40 10.77 -3.53
C TRP A 15 -2.55 11.17 -2.06
N GLY A 16 -3.78 11.14 -1.52
CA GLY A 16 -4.07 11.53 -0.14
C GLY A 16 -4.27 13.03 0.07
N SER A 17 -4.62 13.43 1.30
CA SER A 17 -5.07 14.80 1.62
C SER A 17 -4.31 15.52 2.74
N ARG A 18 -3.30 14.89 3.36
CA ARG A 18 -2.54 15.49 4.50
C ARG A 18 -1.04 15.57 4.22
N GLU A 19 -0.41 16.61 4.74
CA GLU A 19 1.03 16.86 4.61
C GLU A 19 1.86 15.71 5.20
N THR A 20 2.87 15.27 4.44
CA THR A 20 3.84 14.20 4.77
C THR A 20 4.72 14.50 6.01
N GLN A 21 4.50 15.63 6.70
CA GLN A 21 5.32 16.11 7.82
C GLN A 21 5.32 15.19 9.05
N PHE A 22 4.32 14.29 9.17
CA PHE A 22 4.21 13.36 10.29
C PHE A 22 5.27 12.24 10.29
N PHE A 23 5.96 11.95 9.18
CA PHE A 23 7.00 10.92 9.21
C PHE A 23 8.28 11.34 9.93
N TYR A 24 8.53 12.65 10.11
CA TYR A 24 9.68 13.12 10.89
C TYR A 24 9.58 12.76 12.37
N SER A 25 8.38 12.48 12.88
CA SER A 25 8.19 12.11 14.28
C SER A 25 8.42 10.64 14.59
N LEU A 26 8.67 9.79 13.58
CA LEU A 26 8.84 8.35 13.74
C LEU A 26 10.30 7.99 14.08
N THR A 27 10.66 8.15 15.36
CA THR A 27 11.98 7.78 15.88
C THR A 27 12.12 6.26 16.05
N PRO A 28 13.36 5.72 16.11
CA PRO A 28 13.58 4.31 16.40
C PRO A 28 12.88 3.84 17.67
N ASP A 29 12.90 4.62 18.75
CA ASP A 29 12.24 4.28 20.01
C ASP A 29 10.73 4.08 19.82
N LYS A 30 10.06 5.00 19.11
CA LYS A 30 8.62 4.87 18.83
C LYS A 30 8.28 3.65 17.99
N VAL A 31 9.16 3.29 17.06
CA VAL A 31 8.98 2.07 16.26
C VAL A 31 9.06 0.83 17.15
N LEU A 32 10.05 0.77 18.05
CA LEU A 32 10.21 -0.33 18.99
C LEU A 32 9.03 -0.39 19.96
N ASP A 33 8.67 0.73 20.60
CA ASP A 33 7.54 0.81 21.53
C ASP A 33 6.22 0.36 20.89
N ALA A 34 5.97 0.75 19.63
CA ALA A 34 4.79 0.35 18.89
C ALA A 34 4.73 -1.16 18.67
N VAL A 35 5.87 -1.78 18.34
CA VAL A 35 5.96 -3.23 18.16
C VAL A 35 5.82 -3.96 19.50
N GLU A 36 6.50 -3.49 20.55
CA GLU A 36 6.42 -4.11 21.88
C GLU A 36 4.99 -4.10 22.43
N HIS A 37 4.34 -2.94 22.39
CA HIS A 37 2.99 -2.78 22.90
C HIS A 37 1.97 -3.62 22.10
N SER A 38 2.15 -3.72 20.78
CA SER A 38 1.20 -4.42 19.92
C SER A 38 1.32 -5.94 19.96
N LEU A 39 2.55 -6.46 20.13
CA LEU A 39 2.79 -7.90 20.21
C LEU A 39 2.81 -8.43 21.64
N GLY A 40 2.98 -7.57 22.65
CA GLY A 40 3.23 -7.98 24.02
C GLY A 40 4.60 -8.67 24.20
N LEU A 41 5.55 -8.41 23.30
CA LEU A 41 6.88 -9.01 23.27
C LEU A 41 7.95 -7.92 23.33
N ARG A 42 9.05 -8.19 24.01
CA ARG A 42 10.18 -7.26 24.09
C ARG A 42 10.97 -7.27 22.78
N CYS A 43 11.52 -6.13 22.40
CA CYS A 43 12.45 -5.99 21.29
C CYS A 43 13.89 -6.00 21.80
N THR A 44 14.84 -6.54 21.03
CA THR A 44 16.27 -6.53 21.40
C THR A 44 16.94 -5.16 21.27
N GLY A 45 16.21 -4.18 20.73
CA GLY A 45 16.72 -2.88 20.30
C GLY A 45 17.27 -2.85 18.86
N LYS A 46 17.38 -3.99 18.18
CA LYS A 46 17.77 -3.99 16.75
C LYS A 46 16.59 -3.58 15.88
N SER A 47 16.79 -2.48 15.15
CA SER A 47 15.84 -1.93 14.18
C SER A 47 16.57 -1.55 12.90
N MET A 48 16.13 -2.09 11.77
CA MET A 48 16.70 -1.81 10.46
C MET A 48 15.63 -1.27 9.51
N ALA A 49 15.83 -0.05 9.01
CA ALA A 49 14.93 0.53 8.03
C ALA A 49 15.13 -0.11 6.65
N HIS A 50 14.04 -0.48 5.98
CA HIS A 50 14.02 -0.97 4.61
C HIS A 50 13.81 0.18 3.62
N ALA A 51 14.37 0.03 2.41
CA ALA A 51 14.20 1.00 1.34
C ALA A 51 12.76 0.95 0.78
N SER A 52 11.86 1.72 1.38
CA SER A 52 10.48 1.93 0.92
C SER A 52 10.21 3.42 0.77
N MET A 53 9.72 3.83 -0.40
CA MET A 53 9.49 5.24 -0.72
C MET A 53 8.14 5.76 -0.18
N GLU A 54 7.10 4.93 -0.21
CA GLU A 54 5.76 5.34 0.21
C GLU A 54 5.56 5.20 1.73
N ASN A 55 5.89 4.04 2.28
CA ASN A 55 5.70 3.73 3.70
C ASN A 55 7.04 3.67 4.42
N ARG A 56 7.05 3.86 5.75
CA ARG A 56 8.24 3.57 6.55
C ARG A 56 8.17 2.12 7.00
N VAL A 57 9.14 1.33 6.60
CA VAL A 57 9.18 -0.12 6.85
C VAL A 57 10.43 -0.43 7.64
N TYR A 58 10.26 -1.14 8.74
CA TYR A 58 11.35 -1.52 9.64
C TYR A 58 11.33 -3.02 9.87
N GLU A 59 12.51 -3.61 9.90
CA GLU A 59 12.73 -4.95 10.43
C GLU A 59 13.17 -4.84 11.89
N ILE A 60 12.44 -5.52 12.76
CA ILE A 60 12.60 -5.47 14.20
C ILE A 60 12.89 -6.88 14.73
N GLU A 61 13.89 -6.99 15.59
CA GLU A 61 14.23 -8.22 16.28
C GLU A 61 13.58 -8.28 17.66
N LEU A 62 12.88 -9.39 17.92
CA LEU A 62 12.18 -9.69 19.17
C LEU A 62 13.06 -10.54 20.10
N GLU A 63 12.92 -10.30 21.40
CA GLU A 63 13.45 -11.13 22.48
C GLU A 63 12.56 -12.35 22.68
N VAL A 64 12.75 -13.36 21.83
CA VAL A 64 12.09 -14.67 21.96
C VAL A 64 13.12 -15.76 22.22
N GLU A 65 12.76 -16.73 23.06
CA GLU A 65 13.61 -17.90 23.28
C GLU A 65 13.84 -18.64 21.96
N ARG A 66 15.11 -18.88 21.64
CA ARG A 66 15.49 -19.63 20.45
C ARG A 66 15.96 -21.00 20.89
N ASP A 67 15.36 -22.04 20.34
CA ASP A 67 15.94 -23.37 20.42
C ASP A 67 17.21 -23.39 19.54
N PRO A 68 18.41 -23.54 20.13
CA PRO A 68 19.66 -23.55 19.37
C PRO A 68 19.77 -24.74 18.41
N SER A 69 18.97 -25.79 18.64
CA SER A 69 18.92 -26.99 17.81
C SER A 69 17.87 -26.93 16.70
N ALA A 70 16.96 -25.95 16.75
CA ALA A 70 15.97 -25.74 15.71
C ALA A 70 16.62 -25.17 14.43
N PRO A 71 16.07 -25.48 13.24
CA PRO A 71 16.45 -24.80 12.00
C PRO A 71 16.42 -23.28 12.17
N ARG A 72 17.23 -22.54 11.40
CA ARG A 72 17.20 -21.06 11.39
C ARG A 72 15.79 -20.56 11.08
N SER A 73 15.02 -20.27 12.12
CA SER A 73 13.70 -19.65 12.04
C SER A 73 13.84 -18.13 12.02
N LEU A 74 12.92 -17.47 11.31
CA LEU A 74 12.78 -16.02 11.26
C LEU A 74 11.67 -15.50 12.19
N ASP A 75 11.11 -16.36 13.06
CA ASP A 75 9.98 -16.00 13.94
C ASP A 75 10.33 -14.89 14.95
N HIS A 76 11.63 -14.71 15.23
CA HIS A 76 12.17 -13.63 16.05
C HIS A 76 12.32 -12.30 15.29
N LEU A 77 12.00 -12.26 13.99
CA LEU A 77 12.07 -11.07 13.15
C LEU A 77 10.67 -10.74 12.63
N VAL A 78 10.31 -9.45 12.72
CA VAL A 78 9.05 -8.94 12.20
C VAL A 78 9.28 -7.72 11.33
N ILE A 79 8.35 -7.47 10.41
CA ILE A 79 8.33 -6.28 9.57
C ILE A 79 7.22 -5.35 10.07
N ALA A 80 7.60 -4.20 10.62
CA ALA A 80 6.67 -3.13 10.98
C ALA A 80 6.51 -2.16 9.81
N LYS A 81 5.29 -2.03 9.28
CA LYS A 81 4.94 -1.12 8.17
C LYS A 81 4.09 0.02 8.73
N PHE A 82 4.63 1.25 8.66
CA PHE A 82 3.94 2.48 9.03
C PHE A 82 3.42 3.16 7.77
N TYR A 83 2.10 3.25 7.66
CA TYR A 83 1.40 3.76 6.50
C TYR A 83 1.58 5.26 6.37
N ARG A 84 1.75 5.74 5.13
CA ARG A 84 1.84 7.18 4.83
C ARG A 84 0.60 7.92 5.34
N PRO A 85 0.77 8.89 6.26
CA PRO A 85 -0.35 9.66 6.78
C PRO A 85 -1.09 10.38 5.66
N GLY A 86 -2.43 10.27 5.69
CA GLY A 86 -3.30 10.88 4.71
C GLY A 86 -3.39 10.16 3.36
N ARG A 87 -2.56 9.15 3.07
CA ARG A 87 -2.59 8.40 1.81
C ARG A 87 -3.75 7.41 1.73
N TRP A 88 -4.02 6.74 2.85
CA TRP A 88 -5.06 5.72 2.98
C TRP A 88 -5.90 5.99 4.24
N SER A 89 -7.20 5.79 4.12
CA SER A 89 -8.11 5.72 5.27
C SER A 89 -7.93 4.41 6.03
N LYS A 90 -8.46 4.35 7.25
CA LYS A 90 -8.44 3.12 8.07
C LYS A 90 -9.12 1.97 7.32
N GLU A 91 -10.26 2.27 6.72
CA GLU A 91 -11.12 1.33 6.01
C GLU A 91 -10.38 0.74 4.79
N GLN A 92 -9.68 1.57 4.01
CA GLN A 92 -8.88 1.12 2.86
C GLN A 92 -7.72 0.20 3.24
N ILE A 93 -7.12 0.42 4.41
CA ILE A 93 -6.05 -0.45 4.92
C ILE A 93 -6.64 -1.77 5.42
N LEU A 94 -7.76 -1.73 6.12
CA LEU A 94 -8.44 -2.95 6.58
C LEU A 94 -8.96 -3.79 5.41
N GLU A 95 -9.42 -3.18 4.32
CA GLU A 95 -9.76 -3.89 3.08
C GLU A 95 -8.54 -4.60 2.47
N GLU A 96 -7.35 -3.97 2.49
CA GLU A 96 -6.08 -4.61 2.09
C GLU A 96 -5.75 -5.80 3.00
N HIS A 97 -5.93 -5.67 4.31
CA HIS A 97 -5.68 -6.74 5.27
C HIS A 97 -6.62 -7.93 5.05
N ALA A 98 -7.91 -7.65 4.84
CA ALA A 98 -8.91 -8.67 4.54
C ALA A 98 -8.59 -9.40 3.23
N TYR A 99 -8.13 -8.68 2.20
CA TYR A 99 -7.71 -9.30 0.94
C TYR A 99 -6.48 -10.18 1.10
N LEU A 100 -5.44 -9.71 1.79
CA LEU A 100 -4.24 -10.51 2.06
C LEU A 100 -4.57 -11.78 2.85
N LYS A 101 -5.48 -11.69 3.83
CA LYS A 101 -5.95 -12.85 4.58
C LYS A 101 -6.72 -13.84 3.71
N ALA A 102 -7.56 -13.36 2.79
CA ALA A 102 -8.28 -14.21 1.86
C ALA A 102 -7.33 -14.93 0.86
N LEU A 103 -6.32 -14.23 0.36
CA LEU A 103 -5.28 -14.82 -0.48
C LEU A 103 -4.49 -15.91 0.26
N ASP A 104 -4.11 -15.63 1.50
CA ASP A 104 -3.39 -16.58 2.37
C ASP A 104 -4.24 -17.82 2.66
N SER A 105 -5.54 -17.68 2.93
CA SER A 105 -6.46 -18.81 3.14
C SER A 105 -6.65 -19.69 1.91
N GLU A 106 -6.40 -19.14 0.72
CA GLU A 106 -6.42 -19.85 -0.55
C GLU A 106 -5.04 -20.37 -0.94
N GLU A 107 -4.07 -20.40 -0.01
CA GLU A 107 -2.70 -20.88 -0.22
C GLU A 107 -1.97 -20.16 -1.37
N ILE A 108 -2.22 -18.86 -1.51
CA ILE A 108 -1.45 -17.98 -2.41
C ILE A 108 -0.29 -17.40 -1.57
N PRO A 109 0.97 -17.44 -2.05
CA PRO A 109 2.14 -17.07 -1.27
C PRO A 109 2.27 -15.54 -1.11
N VAL A 110 1.40 -14.97 -0.29
CA VAL A 110 1.43 -13.56 0.14
C VAL A 110 1.80 -13.49 1.63
N VAL A 111 1.98 -12.27 2.12
CA VAL A 111 2.30 -12.03 3.53
C VAL A 111 1.16 -11.24 4.17
N ALA A 112 0.27 -11.93 4.86
CA ALA A 112 -0.80 -11.30 5.63
C ALA A 112 -0.25 -10.68 6.93
N PRO A 113 -0.85 -9.58 7.42
CA PRO A 113 -0.46 -8.97 8.69
C PRO A 113 -0.77 -9.92 9.86
N LYS A 114 0.07 -9.89 10.88
CA LYS A 114 -0.14 -10.61 12.14
C LYS A 114 -1.32 -10.00 12.89
N ALA A 115 -2.14 -10.86 13.50
CA ALA A 115 -3.01 -10.42 14.58
C ALA A 115 -2.14 -9.96 15.76
N LEU A 116 -2.47 -8.80 16.30
CA LEU A 116 -1.86 -8.18 17.46
C LEU A 116 -2.51 -8.75 18.73
N ILE A 117 -2.04 -8.33 19.91
CA ILE A 117 -2.48 -8.89 21.19
C ILE A 117 -3.99 -8.75 21.45
N ASP A 118 -4.63 -7.74 20.85
CA ASP A 118 -6.08 -7.50 20.91
C ASP A 118 -6.86 -8.20 19.80
N GLY A 119 -6.19 -8.93 18.90
CA GLY A 119 -6.78 -9.63 17.77
C GLY A 119 -6.93 -8.77 16.51
N GLU A 120 -6.69 -7.46 16.59
CA GLU A 120 -6.72 -6.57 15.43
C GLU A 120 -5.43 -6.70 14.63
N THR A 121 -5.41 -6.13 13.42
CA THR A 121 -4.23 -6.16 12.54
C THR A 121 -3.67 -4.78 12.24
N LEU A 122 -4.37 -3.72 12.64
CA LEU A 122 -4.07 -2.33 12.33
C LEU A 122 -4.18 -1.47 13.58
N HIS A 123 -3.07 -0.87 13.98
CA HIS A 123 -3.01 0.08 15.10
C HIS A 123 -2.69 1.48 14.60
N GLN A 124 -2.82 2.45 15.50
CA GLN A 124 -2.49 3.85 15.27
C GLN A 124 -1.61 4.38 16.39
N LEU A 125 -0.56 5.13 16.04
CA LEU A 125 0.24 5.85 17.03
C LEU A 125 -0.59 7.01 17.63
N ALA A 126 -0.68 7.06 18.95
CA ALA A 126 -1.55 8.03 19.65
C ALA A 126 -1.13 9.49 19.44
N ASP A 127 0.17 9.75 19.27
CA ASP A 127 0.74 11.10 19.17
C ASP A 127 0.65 11.70 17.76
N SER A 128 0.81 10.86 16.75
CA SER A 128 1.03 11.25 15.35
C SER A 128 -0.11 10.81 14.43
N GLY A 129 -0.99 9.92 14.90
CA GLY A 129 -2.09 9.38 14.11
C GLY A 129 -1.63 8.46 12.97
N ILE A 130 -0.38 8.02 12.96
CA ILE A 130 0.18 7.14 11.93
C ILE A 130 -0.36 5.73 12.12
N TYR A 131 -1.02 5.18 11.10
CA TYR A 131 -1.42 3.78 11.11
C TYR A 131 -0.23 2.87 10.88
N TYR A 132 -0.22 1.70 11.53
CA TYR A 132 0.81 0.69 11.33
C TYR A 132 0.27 -0.73 11.49
N ALA A 133 0.96 -1.67 10.84
CA ALA A 133 0.70 -3.08 10.91
C ALA A 133 2.02 -3.86 10.97
N ILE A 134 1.96 -5.06 11.56
CA ILE A 134 3.13 -5.93 11.75
C ILE A 134 2.95 -7.18 10.90
N PHE A 135 3.97 -7.52 10.13
CA PHE A 135 3.99 -8.67 9.22
C PHE A 135 5.08 -9.66 9.64
N PRO A 136 4.89 -10.96 9.41
CA PRO A 136 5.98 -11.92 9.60
C PRO A 136 7.12 -11.63 8.63
N LYS A 137 8.37 -11.86 9.06
CA LYS A 137 9.51 -11.81 8.16
C LYS A 137 9.52 -13.05 7.28
N VAL A 138 9.52 -12.84 5.97
CA VAL A 138 9.69 -13.91 4.98
C VAL A 138 11.06 -13.78 4.31
N ALA A 139 11.78 -14.90 4.19
CA ALA A 139 12.98 -14.99 3.40
C ALA A 139 12.63 -15.04 1.91
N GLY A 140 13.40 -14.34 1.10
CA GLY A 140 13.28 -14.43 -0.35
C GLY A 140 14.50 -13.81 -1.00
N ARG A 141 14.77 -14.24 -2.22
CA ARG A 141 15.70 -13.57 -3.13
C ARG A 141 14.95 -13.18 -4.38
N SER A 142 15.16 -11.95 -4.85
CA SER A 142 14.72 -11.62 -6.19
C SER A 142 15.46 -12.50 -7.19
N PRO A 143 14.77 -13.16 -8.14
CA PRO A 143 15.43 -13.87 -9.21
C PRO A 143 16.25 -12.89 -10.05
N GLN A 144 17.44 -13.29 -10.49
CA GLN A 144 18.27 -12.46 -11.38
C GLN A 144 17.70 -12.46 -12.80
N GLU A 145 17.28 -13.64 -13.26
CA GLU A 145 16.58 -13.84 -14.53
C GLU A 145 15.35 -14.72 -14.26
N ILE A 146 14.26 -14.46 -14.97
CA ILE A 146 13.02 -15.23 -14.84
C ILE A 146 12.90 -16.13 -16.06
N SER A 147 12.90 -17.44 -15.85
CA SER A 147 12.69 -18.45 -16.89
C SER A 147 11.25 -18.47 -17.39
N LEU A 148 11.00 -19.07 -18.55
CA LEU A 148 9.64 -19.23 -19.08
C LEU A 148 8.73 -20.05 -18.14
N ALA A 149 9.28 -21.05 -17.45
CA ALA A 149 8.53 -21.85 -16.47
C ALA A 149 8.13 -21.01 -15.24
N GLU A 150 9.01 -20.12 -14.77
CA GLU A 150 8.71 -19.19 -13.68
C GLU A 150 7.67 -18.13 -14.12
N ILE A 151 7.73 -17.65 -15.36
CA ILE A 151 6.69 -16.78 -15.93
C ILE A 151 5.32 -17.48 -15.92
N GLU A 152 5.27 -18.76 -16.31
CA GLU A 152 4.03 -19.53 -16.26
C GLU A 152 3.50 -19.68 -14.82
N GLN A 153 4.40 -19.92 -13.86
CA GLN A 153 4.05 -19.96 -12.44
C GLN A 153 3.51 -18.61 -11.94
N ILE A 154 4.15 -17.50 -12.29
CA ILE A 154 3.66 -16.15 -11.98
C ILE A 154 2.27 -15.93 -12.60
N GLY A 155 2.07 -16.32 -13.85
CA GLY A 155 0.77 -16.24 -14.53
C GLY A 155 -0.33 -17.01 -13.79
N ARG A 156 -0.04 -18.25 -13.34
CA ARG A 156 -0.97 -19.04 -12.51
C ARG A 156 -1.28 -18.35 -11.19
N LEU A 157 -0.27 -17.79 -10.51
CA LEU A 157 -0.46 -17.07 -9.25
C LEU A 157 -1.31 -15.80 -9.44
N LEU A 158 -1.05 -15.02 -10.48
CA LEU A 158 -1.85 -13.83 -10.81
C LEU A 158 -3.30 -14.20 -11.12
N GLY A 159 -3.53 -15.28 -11.88
CA GLY A 159 -4.89 -15.79 -12.14
C GLY A 159 -5.62 -16.16 -10.86
N ARG A 160 -4.95 -16.85 -9.93
CA ARG A 160 -5.52 -17.17 -8.61
C ARG A 160 -5.81 -15.91 -7.79
N MET A 161 -4.90 -14.94 -7.77
CA MET A 161 -5.12 -13.65 -7.10
C MET A 161 -6.34 -12.91 -7.64
N HIS A 162 -6.55 -12.93 -8.96
CA HIS A 162 -7.73 -12.33 -9.60
C HIS A 162 -9.02 -13.07 -9.23
N ASN A 163 -9.00 -14.41 -9.16
CA ASN A 163 -10.18 -15.19 -8.77
C ASN A 163 -10.63 -14.85 -7.34
N VAL A 164 -9.68 -14.75 -6.40
CA VAL A 164 -9.98 -14.32 -5.01
C VAL A 164 -10.45 -12.86 -5.00
N GLY A 165 -9.74 -11.98 -5.72
CA GLY A 165 -10.10 -10.56 -5.80
C GLY A 165 -11.51 -10.31 -6.35
N ALA A 166 -11.97 -11.13 -7.30
CA ALA A 166 -13.31 -11.05 -7.88
C ALA A 166 -14.43 -11.39 -6.88
N GLN A 167 -14.12 -12.10 -5.79
CA GLN A 167 -15.09 -12.46 -4.74
C GLN A 167 -15.18 -11.39 -3.64
N ILE A 168 -14.21 -10.47 -3.58
CA ILE A 168 -14.12 -9.46 -2.53
C ILE A 168 -14.81 -8.18 -2.97
N LYS A 169 -15.62 -7.62 -2.07
CA LYS A 169 -16.19 -6.29 -2.22
C LYS A 169 -15.33 -5.31 -1.45
N ALA A 170 -14.50 -4.56 -2.16
CA ALA A 170 -13.81 -3.40 -1.58
C ALA A 170 -14.60 -2.14 -1.95
N GLU A 171 -15.23 -1.54 -0.95
CA GLU A 171 -16.07 -0.36 -1.09
C GLU A 171 -15.25 0.93 -1.05
N HIS A 172 -14.15 0.92 -0.30
CA HIS A 172 -13.33 2.10 -0.04
C HIS A 172 -12.08 2.17 -0.92
N ARG A 173 -11.63 1.06 -1.53
CA ARG A 173 -10.48 1.08 -2.45
C ARG A 173 -10.71 1.97 -3.67
N ILE A 174 -9.62 2.56 -4.13
CA ILE A 174 -9.64 3.47 -5.26
C ILE A 174 -9.86 2.66 -6.53
N ARG A 175 -10.75 3.15 -7.39
CA ARG A 175 -11.00 2.55 -8.69
C ARG A 175 -9.98 3.06 -9.71
N LEU A 176 -9.37 2.15 -10.45
CA LEU A 176 -8.57 2.49 -11.61
C LEU A 176 -9.50 2.94 -12.75
N THR A 177 -9.62 4.25 -12.92
CA THR A 177 -10.39 4.87 -14.01
C THR A 177 -9.59 5.98 -14.66
N PRO A 178 -9.89 6.34 -15.92
CA PRO A 178 -9.33 7.52 -16.56
C PRO A 178 -9.61 8.81 -15.77
N GLU A 179 -10.73 8.90 -15.07
CA GLU A 179 -11.05 10.06 -14.23
C GLU A 179 -9.99 10.24 -13.13
N VAL A 180 -9.75 9.19 -12.33
CA VAL A 180 -8.86 9.23 -11.17
C VAL A 180 -7.38 9.27 -11.59
N TYR A 181 -6.97 8.44 -12.54
CA TYR A 181 -5.54 8.25 -12.86
C TYR A 181 -5.02 9.12 -14.00
N LEU A 182 -5.89 9.77 -14.78
CA LEU A 182 -5.49 10.69 -15.84
C LEU A 182 -5.97 12.12 -15.54
N LYS A 183 -7.28 12.34 -15.43
CA LYS A 183 -7.82 13.71 -15.36
C LYS A 183 -7.54 14.40 -14.03
N GLU A 184 -7.79 13.75 -12.89
CA GLU A 184 -7.51 14.34 -11.57
C GLU A 184 -6.02 14.67 -11.40
N ASN A 185 -5.14 13.76 -11.86
CA ASN A 185 -3.69 13.97 -11.86
C ASN A 185 -3.28 15.16 -12.72
N PHE A 186 -3.87 15.28 -13.91
CA PHE A 186 -3.62 16.42 -14.77
C PHE A 186 -4.12 17.74 -14.15
N GLN A 187 -5.31 17.74 -13.56
CA GLN A 187 -5.85 18.90 -12.85
C GLN A 187 -4.93 19.36 -11.71
N TYR A 188 -4.34 18.41 -10.97
CA TYR A 188 -3.33 18.72 -9.96
C TYR A 188 -2.13 19.44 -10.57
N LEU A 189 -1.55 18.92 -11.67
CA LEU A 189 -0.39 19.54 -12.33
C LEU A 189 -0.68 20.99 -12.80
N ILE A 190 -1.89 21.24 -13.28
CA ILE A 190 -2.32 22.56 -13.72
C ILE A 190 -2.53 23.50 -12.53
N ARG A 191 -3.23 23.03 -11.48
CA ARG A 191 -3.53 23.83 -10.29
C ARG A 191 -2.28 24.23 -9.53
N GLU A 192 -1.34 23.30 -9.36
CA GLU A 192 -0.07 23.53 -8.65
C GLU A 192 0.99 24.22 -9.54
N ASN A 193 0.63 24.61 -10.76
CA ASN A 193 1.51 25.31 -11.70
C ASN A 193 2.84 24.56 -11.98
N LEU A 194 2.79 23.22 -12.06
CA LEU A 194 3.97 22.36 -12.22
C LEU A 194 4.39 22.19 -13.69
N ILE A 195 3.57 22.68 -14.63
CA ILE A 195 3.85 22.63 -16.06
C ILE A 195 4.35 23.99 -16.54
N PRO A 196 5.52 24.09 -17.19
CA PRO A 196 6.01 25.34 -17.76
C PRO A 196 4.97 26.00 -18.67
N ASP A 197 4.79 27.33 -18.56
CA ASP A 197 3.72 28.06 -19.25
C ASP A 197 3.66 27.78 -20.76
N ARG A 198 4.82 27.72 -21.41
CA ARG A 198 4.94 27.42 -22.86
C ARG A 198 4.37 26.05 -23.25
N LEU A 199 4.34 25.10 -22.32
CA LEU A 199 3.86 23.73 -22.53
C LEU A 199 2.43 23.53 -22.04
N ARG A 200 1.84 24.46 -21.27
CA ARG A 200 0.52 24.26 -20.64
C ARG A 200 -0.56 23.91 -21.65
N LYS A 201 -0.66 24.70 -22.74
CA LYS A 201 -1.65 24.48 -23.81
C LYS A 201 -1.43 23.16 -24.57
N PRO A 202 -0.25 22.90 -25.17
CA PRO A 202 -0.06 21.64 -25.92
C PRO A 202 -0.16 20.40 -25.03
N TYR A 203 0.19 20.49 -23.74
CA TYR A 203 0.02 19.39 -22.79
C TYR A 203 -1.46 19.12 -22.50
N ALA A 204 -2.27 20.16 -22.27
CA ALA A 204 -3.71 20.02 -22.06
C ALA A 204 -4.40 19.34 -23.26
N GLU A 205 -4.11 19.82 -24.48
CA GLU A 205 -4.65 19.24 -25.71
C GLU A 205 -4.24 17.77 -25.91
N LEU A 206 -3.05 17.37 -25.45
CA LEU A 206 -2.63 15.98 -25.45
C LEU A 206 -3.42 15.14 -24.44
N VAL A 207 -3.56 15.62 -23.21
CA VAL A 207 -4.31 14.92 -22.15
C VAL A 207 -5.77 14.73 -22.56
N ASP A 208 -6.41 15.74 -23.14
CA ASP A 208 -7.81 15.63 -23.58
C ASP A 208 -7.98 14.56 -24.66
N ARG A 209 -7.05 14.49 -25.63
CA ARG A 209 -7.05 13.42 -26.64
C ARG A 209 -6.83 12.04 -26.03
N LEU A 210 -5.91 11.92 -25.07
CA LEU A 210 -5.66 10.67 -24.37
C LEU A 210 -6.86 10.25 -23.51
N ALA A 211 -7.58 11.19 -22.92
CA ALA A 211 -8.76 10.92 -22.11
C ALA A 211 -9.87 10.28 -22.95
N VAL A 212 -10.12 10.78 -24.16
CA VAL A 212 -11.09 10.19 -25.10
C VAL A 212 -10.72 8.73 -25.42
N VAL A 213 -9.46 8.47 -25.74
CA VAL A 213 -8.98 7.11 -26.05
C VAL A 213 -9.09 6.20 -24.83
N ALA A 214 -8.69 6.69 -23.66
CA ALA A 214 -8.73 5.92 -22.42
C ALA A 214 -10.18 5.59 -22.02
N GLU A 215 -11.09 6.56 -22.08
CA GLU A 215 -12.52 6.34 -21.80
C GLU A 215 -13.11 5.28 -22.72
N GLU A 216 -12.83 5.34 -24.02
CA GLU A 216 -13.30 4.33 -24.98
C GLU A 216 -12.77 2.94 -24.64
N ARG A 217 -11.49 2.81 -24.28
CA ARG A 217 -10.87 1.52 -23.92
C ARG A 217 -11.38 0.95 -22.60
N PHE A 218 -11.84 1.81 -21.69
CA PHE A 218 -12.39 1.41 -20.40
C PHE A 218 -13.90 1.10 -20.47
N LYS A 219 -14.58 1.39 -21.59
CA LYS A 219 -15.98 0.98 -21.76
C LYS A 219 -16.12 -0.53 -21.67
N GLY A 220 -17.03 -0.99 -20.80
CA GLY A 220 -17.31 -2.41 -20.59
C GLY A 220 -16.25 -3.17 -19.78
N VAL A 221 -15.18 -2.49 -19.32
CA VAL A 221 -14.23 -3.09 -18.38
C VAL A 221 -14.89 -3.13 -16.99
N GLY A 222 -14.78 -4.28 -16.32
CA GLY A 222 -15.28 -4.46 -14.96
C GLY A 222 -14.58 -3.55 -13.94
N THR A 223 -14.97 -3.64 -12.67
CA THR A 223 -14.34 -2.82 -11.62
C THR A 223 -12.88 -3.25 -11.44
N LEU A 224 -11.97 -2.31 -11.68
CA LEU A 224 -10.54 -2.46 -11.40
C LEU A 224 -10.23 -1.66 -10.12
N LEU A 225 -9.76 -2.34 -9.09
CA LEU A 225 -9.40 -1.74 -7.81
C LEU A 225 -7.89 -1.69 -7.67
N ILE A 226 -7.38 -0.61 -7.08
CA ILE A 226 -5.98 -0.45 -6.71
C ILE A 226 -5.85 -0.45 -5.20
#